data_AF-A0A2K3NSI9-F1
#
_entry.id   AF-A0A2K3NSI9-F1
#
_cell.length_a   1.000
_cell.length_b   1.000
_cell.length_c   1.000
_cell.angle_alpha   90.00
_cell.angle_beta   90.00
_cell.angle_gamma   90.00
#
_symmetry.space_group_name_H-M   'P 1'
#
loop_
_entity.id
_entity.type
_entity.pdbx_description
1 polymer ?
#
loop_
_entity_poly.entity_id
_entity_poly.type
_entity_poly.pdbx_seq_one_letter_code
_entity_poly.pdbx_strand_id
1 'polypeptide(L)'
;MKKLNEISTLCGIDACTIIYDQNNPQAEVWPSDSGVKSVLFRFGSLPEFARSKKMVDQEAFLRESIEKACDQWKKQREVTRKKEMVNIVDHYIRSGEFNSNLMSKDDLNDLSSFIHDNYLKEINRKMKGMQIETQEPVRNGGDVMNGTEEREIIGHAQGLVSAGEDHIGNMGQREPRQ
;
A
#
# COMPACT_ATOMS: atom_id res chain seq x y z
N MET A 1 -36.50 13.19 -11.71
CA MET A 1 -35.75 14.45 -11.92
C MET A 1 -35.58 15.40 -10.71
N LYS A 2 -36.24 15.22 -9.56
CA LYS A 2 -36.16 16.18 -8.42
C LYS A 2 -34.73 16.45 -7.90
N LYS A 3 -33.93 15.41 -7.67
CA LYS A 3 -32.54 15.56 -7.18
C LYS A 3 -31.65 16.36 -8.14
N LEU A 4 -31.84 16.19 -9.45
CA LEU A 4 -31.09 16.94 -10.47
C LEU A 4 -31.45 18.43 -10.47
N ASN A 5 -32.75 18.75 -10.33
CA ASN A 5 -33.20 20.13 -10.13
C ASN A 5 -32.55 20.75 -8.89
N GLU A 6 -32.56 20.04 -7.75
CA GLU A 6 -31.96 20.51 -6.50
C GLU A 6 -30.46 20.77 -6.65
N ILE A 7 -29.69 19.82 -7.19
CA ILE A 7 -28.24 19.98 -7.40
C ILE A 7 -27.93 21.13 -8.35
N SER A 8 -28.63 21.20 -9.49
CA SER A 8 -28.49 22.28 -10.46
C SER A 8 -28.73 23.65 -9.80
N THR A 9 -29.81 23.77 -9.03
CA THR A 9 -30.19 25.02 -8.37
C THR A 9 -29.23 25.39 -7.23
N LEU A 10 -28.91 24.45 -6.35
CA LEU A 10 -28.08 24.71 -5.16
C LEU A 10 -26.63 25.00 -5.53
N CYS A 11 -26.10 24.32 -6.54
CA CYS A 11 -24.73 24.51 -6.98
C CYS A 11 -24.58 25.57 -8.08
N GLY A 12 -25.69 26.09 -8.63
CA GLY A 12 -25.68 27.04 -9.73
C GLY A 12 -24.99 26.48 -10.98
N ILE A 13 -25.13 25.18 -11.22
CA ILE A 13 -24.48 24.49 -12.33
C ILE A 13 -25.45 24.23 -13.47
N ASP A 14 -24.93 24.25 -14.69
CA ASP A 14 -25.66 23.75 -15.83
C ASP A 14 -25.58 22.22 -15.89
N ALA A 15 -26.72 21.57 -15.71
CA ALA A 15 -26.84 20.12 -15.74
C ALA A 15 -27.91 19.68 -16.75
N CYS A 16 -27.72 18.49 -17.32
CA CYS A 16 -28.75 17.79 -18.07
C CYS A 16 -28.66 16.29 -17.81
N THR A 17 -29.71 15.54 -18.14
CA THR A 17 -29.71 14.09 -18.01
C THR A 17 -30.50 13.47 -19.15
N ILE A 18 -30.00 12.34 -19.65
CA ILE A 18 -30.59 11.53 -20.70
C ILE A 18 -30.67 10.11 -20.14
N ILE A 19 -31.88 9.55 -20.08
CA ILE A 19 -32.14 8.22 -19.52
C ILE A 19 -32.78 7.37 -20.59
N TYR A 20 -32.18 6.22 -20.88
CA TYR A 20 -32.77 5.21 -21.75
C TYR A 20 -33.38 4.11 -20.88
N ASP A 21 -34.66 3.82 -21.09
CA ASP A 21 -35.34 2.67 -20.48
C ASP A 21 -35.36 1.51 -21.48
N GLN A 22 -35.25 0.28 -20.99
CA GLN A 22 -35.26 -0.93 -21.81
C GLN A 22 -36.61 -1.14 -22.51
N ASN A 23 -37.70 -0.60 -21.94
CA ASN A 23 -39.05 -0.78 -22.45
C ASN A 23 -39.56 0.42 -23.26
N ASN A 24 -38.79 1.50 -23.35
CA ASN A 24 -39.19 2.71 -24.06
C ASN A 24 -38.13 3.10 -25.09
N PRO A 25 -38.46 3.13 -26.39
CA PRO A 25 -37.51 3.53 -27.43
C PRO A 25 -37.14 5.03 -27.36
N GLN A 26 -37.90 5.85 -26.64
CA GLN A 26 -37.62 7.27 -26.45
C GLN A 26 -36.87 7.49 -25.14
N ALA A 27 -35.82 8.32 -25.18
CA ALA A 27 -35.09 8.71 -23.98
C ALA A 27 -35.90 9.71 -23.14
N GLU A 28 -35.93 9.50 -21.81
CA GLU A 28 -36.39 10.54 -20.90
C GLU A 28 -35.26 11.58 -20.73
N VAL A 29 -35.57 12.84 -21.01
CA VAL A 29 -34.60 13.93 -20.99
C VAL A 29 -35.02 15.04 -20.03
N TRP A 30 -34.04 15.67 -19.39
CA TRP A 30 -34.25 16.84 -18.52
C TRP A 30 -33.09 17.83 -18.71
N PRO A 31 -33.34 19.16 -18.68
CA PRO A 31 -34.58 19.84 -18.30
C PRO A 31 -35.67 19.92 -19.38
N SER A 32 -35.26 19.93 -20.64
CA SER A 32 -36.11 19.87 -21.84
C SER A 32 -35.21 19.48 -23.02
N ASP A 33 -35.79 19.10 -24.16
CA ASP A 33 -34.99 18.79 -25.37
C ASP A 33 -34.05 19.93 -25.78
N SER A 34 -34.52 21.17 -25.74
CA SER A 34 -33.71 22.35 -26.05
C SER A 34 -32.65 22.62 -24.98
N GLY A 35 -33.02 22.47 -23.70
CA GLY A 35 -32.10 22.65 -22.58
C GLY A 35 -30.95 21.64 -22.61
N VAL A 36 -31.24 20.37 -22.84
CA VAL A 36 -30.24 19.29 -22.98
C VAL A 36 -29.29 19.60 -24.14
N LYS A 37 -29.83 19.97 -25.32
CA LYS A 37 -29.02 20.34 -26.48
C LYS A 37 -28.10 21.53 -26.20
N SER A 38 -28.60 22.54 -25.48
CA SER A 38 -27.80 23.71 -25.09
C SER A 38 -26.64 23.33 -24.16
N VAL A 39 -26.91 22.50 -23.14
CA VAL A 39 -25.87 22.03 -22.22
C VAL A 39 -24.83 21.17 -22.95
N LEU A 40 -25.28 20.23 -23.80
CA LEU A 40 -24.39 19.39 -24.61
C LEU A 40 -23.53 20.20 -25.58
N PHE A 41 -24.09 21.20 -26.25
CA PHE A 41 -23.35 22.07 -27.17
C PHE A 41 -22.23 22.82 -26.43
N ARG A 42 -22.54 23.42 -25.29
CA ARG A 42 -21.55 24.12 -24.47
C ARG A 42 -20.52 23.17 -23.85
N PHE A 43 -20.92 21.96 -23.48
CA PHE A 43 -19.96 20.95 -23.01
C PHE A 43 -19.02 20.50 -24.14
N GLY A 44 -19.56 20.28 -25.34
CA GLY A 44 -18.82 19.86 -26.53
C GLY A 44 -17.84 20.92 -27.03
N SER A 45 -18.12 22.21 -26.83
CA SER A 45 -17.23 23.31 -27.21
C SER A 45 -16.00 23.46 -26.30
N LEU A 46 -15.97 22.77 -25.15
CA LEU A 46 -14.80 22.76 -24.26
C LEU A 46 -13.67 21.86 -24.82
N PRO A 47 -12.39 22.21 -24.59
CA PRO A 47 -11.26 21.34 -24.91
C PRO A 47 -11.37 19.97 -24.25
N GLU A 48 -10.85 18.93 -24.90
CA GLU A 48 -10.98 17.54 -24.44
C GLU A 48 -10.51 17.33 -22.98
N PHE A 49 -9.35 17.87 -22.63
CA PHE A 49 -8.81 17.81 -21.28
C PHE A 49 -9.77 18.41 -20.23
N ALA A 50 -10.47 19.50 -20.56
CA ALA A 50 -11.44 20.11 -19.66
C ALA A 50 -12.69 19.24 -19.50
N ARG A 51 -13.12 18.55 -20.57
CA ARG A 51 -14.28 17.63 -20.54
C ARG A 51 -14.00 16.37 -19.73
N SER A 52 -12.81 15.79 -19.87
CA SER A 52 -12.47 14.50 -19.24
C SER A 52 -11.98 14.63 -17.80
N LYS A 53 -11.48 15.79 -17.36
CA LYS A 53 -10.84 16.00 -16.05
C LYS A 53 -11.64 15.48 -14.84
N LYS A 54 -12.97 15.56 -14.89
CA LYS A 54 -13.87 15.11 -13.82
C LYS A 54 -14.98 14.20 -14.33
N MET A 55 -14.78 13.56 -15.48
CA MET A 55 -15.74 12.61 -15.99
C MET A 55 -15.66 11.34 -15.16
N VAL A 56 -16.81 10.88 -14.67
CA VAL A 56 -16.90 9.70 -13.80
C VAL A 56 -17.80 8.69 -14.46
N ASP A 57 -17.29 7.47 -14.60
CA ASP A 57 -18.08 6.29 -14.91
C ASP A 57 -18.57 5.66 -13.60
N GLN A 58 -19.88 5.35 -13.53
CA GLN A 58 -20.50 4.88 -12.29
C GLN A 58 -19.99 3.50 -11.89
N GLU A 59 -19.82 2.59 -12.85
CA GLU A 59 -19.33 1.24 -12.57
C GLU A 59 -17.88 1.27 -12.08
N ALA A 60 -17.01 2.02 -12.77
CA ALA A 60 -15.62 2.21 -12.36
C ALA A 60 -15.51 2.85 -10.98
N PHE A 61 -16.31 3.89 -10.71
CA PHE A 61 -16.33 4.54 -9.40
C PHE A 61 -16.75 3.59 -8.27
N LEU A 62 -17.80 2.78 -8.49
CA LEU A 62 -18.26 1.81 -7.51
C LEU A 62 -17.21 0.73 -7.26
N ARG A 63 -16.58 0.22 -8.32
CA ARG A 63 -15.49 -0.76 -8.20
C ARG A 63 -14.32 -0.21 -7.40
N GLU A 64 -13.85 0.99 -7.71
CA GLU A 64 -12.76 1.65 -6.99
C GLU A 64 -13.14 1.91 -5.51
N SER A 65 -14.39 2.29 -5.25
CA SER A 65 -14.89 2.52 -3.89
C SER A 65 -14.93 1.24 -3.07
N ILE A 66 -15.36 0.12 -3.66
CA ILE A 66 -15.35 -1.20 -3.02
C ILE A 66 -13.92 -1.62 -2.72
N GLU A 67 -13.00 -1.49 -3.67
CA GLU A 67 -11.59 -1.83 -3.49
C GLU A 67 -10.96 -1.05 -2.34
N LYS A 68 -11.17 0.27 -2.29
CA LYS A 68 -10.72 1.12 -1.19
C LYS A 68 -11.28 0.69 0.16
N ALA A 69 -12.57 0.38 0.22
CA ALA A 69 -13.21 -0.09 1.46
C ALA A 69 -12.65 -1.45 1.91
N CYS A 70 -12.44 -2.38 0.97
CA CYS A 70 -11.81 -3.68 1.25
C CYS A 70 -10.39 -3.52 1.79
N ASP A 71 -9.59 -2.62 1.21
CA ASP A 71 -8.22 -2.37 1.66
C ASP A 71 -8.15 -1.72 3.05
N GLN A 72 -9.06 -0.78 3.32
CA GLN A 72 -9.19 -0.20 4.66
C GLN A 72 -9.59 -1.28 5.68
N TRP A 73 -10.54 -2.15 5.33
CA TRP A 73 -10.95 -3.25 6.19
C TRP A 73 -9.78 -4.22 6.47
N LYS A 74 -9.01 -4.61 5.44
CA LYS A 74 -7.83 -5.48 5.62
C LYS A 74 -6.81 -4.87 6.58
N LYS A 75 -6.50 -3.57 6.43
CA LYS A 75 -5.57 -2.85 7.32
C LYS A 75 -6.08 -2.83 8.77
N GLN A 76 -7.36 -2.51 8.97
CA GLN A 76 -7.94 -2.49 10.31
C GLN A 76 -7.96 -3.88 10.95
N ARG A 77 -8.26 -4.91 10.16
CA ARG A 77 -8.20 -6.30 10.60
C ARG A 77 -6.78 -6.68 11.05
N GLU A 78 -5.75 -6.33 10.29
CA GLU A 78 -4.36 -6.61 10.66
C GLU A 78 -3.94 -5.88 11.96
N VAL A 79 -4.27 -4.59 12.09
CA VAL A 79 -3.98 -3.82 13.31
C VAL A 79 -4.69 -4.42 14.52
N THR A 80 -5.97 -4.77 14.37
CA THR A 80 -6.76 -5.40 15.42
C THR A 80 -6.17 -6.74 15.81
N ARG A 81 -5.80 -7.55 14.81
CA ARG A 81 -5.22 -8.86 15.01
C ARG A 81 -3.90 -8.80 15.79
N LYS A 82 -3.00 -7.88 15.43
CA LYS A 82 -1.74 -7.67 16.17
C LYS A 82 -2.01 -7.28 17.63
N LYS A 83 -3.00 -6.40 17.86
CA LYS A 83 -3.40 -5.99 19.22
C LYS A 83 -3.94 -7.17 20.04
N GLU A 84 -4.74 -8.04 19.44
CA GLU A 84 -5.20 -9.28 20.08
C GLU A 84 -4.02 -10.18 20.49
N MET A 85 -3.05 -10.39 19.59
CA MET A 85 -1.87 -11.21 19.90
C MET A 85 -1.05 -10.62 21.06
N VAL A 86 -0.85 -9.30 21.09
CA VAL A 86 -0.21 -8.61 22.21
C VAL A 86 -0.97 -8.87 23.51
N ASN A 87 -2.29 -8.67 23.51
CA ASN A 87 -3.12 -8.86 24.70
C ASN A 87 -3.06 -10.30 25.23
N ILE A 88 -3.02 -11.31 24.35
CA ILE A 88 -2.93 -12.72 24.73
C ILE A 88 -1.60 -13.00 25.42
N VAL A 89 -0.48 -12.59 24.81
CA VAL A 89 0.86 -12.78 25.39
C VAL A 89 0.98 -12.05 26.73
N ASP A 90 0.49 -10.81 26.78
CA ASP A 90 0.51 -9.95 27.95
C ASP A 90 -0.35 -10.49 29.11
N HIS A 91 -1.52 -11.07 28.80
CA HIS A 91 -2.31 -11.81 29.78
C HIS A 91 -1.54 -13.01 30.32
N TYR A 92 -1.00 -13.86 29.43
CA TYR A 92 -0.25 -15.06 29.83
C TYR A 92 0.95 -14.72 30.73
N ILE A 93 1.69 -13.65 30.43
CA ILE A 93 2.83 -13.22 31.26
C ILE A 93 2.38 -12.81 32.67
N ARG A 94 1.20 -12.20 32.81
CA ARG A 94 0.70 -11.73 34.11
C ARG A 94 -0.01 -12.80 34.93
N SER A 95 -0.81 -13.66 34.30
CA SER A 95 -1.63 -14.67 34.99
C SER A 95 -0.98 -16.05 35.02
N GLY A 96 -0.09 -16.35 34.07
CA GLY A 96 0.37 -17.72 33.79
C GLY A 96 -0.67 -18.59 33.09
N GLU A 97 -1.85 -18.05 32.78
CA GLU A 97 -2.97 -18.80 32.20
C GLU A 97 -3.00 -18.64 30.67
N PHE A 98 -3.16 -19.75 29.95
CA PHE A 98 -3.33 -19.77 28.50
C PHE A 98 -4.56 -20.58 28.09
N ASN A 99 -5.59 -19.89 27.62
CA ASN A 99 -6.86 -20.50 27.25
C ASN A 99 -6.88 -20.85 25.74
N SER A 100 -6.12 -21.87 25.36
CA SER A 100 -6.03 -22.33 23.96
C SER A 100 -7.37 -22.81 23.38
N ASN A 101 -8.29 -23.28 24.23
CA ASN A 101 -9.58 -23.85 23.81
C ASN A 101 -10.55 -22.81 23.21
N LEU A 102 -10.32 -21.51 23.46
CA LEU A 102 -11.14 -20.43 22.91
C LEU A 102 -10.63 -19.95 21.54
N MET A 103 -9.48 -20.48 21.09
CA MET A 103 -8.82 -20.03 19.87
C MET A 103 -9.05 -21.04 18.74
N SER A 104 -9.32 -20.54 17.55
CA SER A 104 -9.30 -21.37 16.35
C SER A 104 -7.86 -21.78 16.00
N LYS A 105 -7.73 -22.78 15.12
CA LYS A 105 -6.41 -23.20 14.62
C LYS A 105 -5.66 -22.06 13.94
N ASP A 106 -6.36 -21.19 13.21
CA ASP A 106 -5.76 -20.04 12.55
C ASP A 106 -5.28 -19.00 13.57
N ASP A 107 -6.03 -18.80 14.67
CA ASP A 107 -5.61 -17.95 15.77
C ASP A 107 -4.33 -18.46 16.46
N LEU A 108 -4.22 -19.77 16.65
CA LEU A 108 -3.02 -20.38 17.23
C LEU A 108 -1.81 -20.27 16.29
N ASN A 109 -2.01 -20.45 14.98
CA ASN A 109 -0.95 -20.26 13.99
C ASN A 109 -0.46 -18.80 13.96
N ASP A 110 -1.39 -17.85 13.96
CA ASP A 110 -1.07 -16.42 14.00
C ASP A 110 -0.30 -16.06 15.28
N LEU A 111 -0.73 -16.59 16.43
CA LEU A 111 -0.06 -16.37 17.70
C LEU A 111 1.36 -16.96 17.71
N SER A 112 1.52 -18.19 17.21
CA SER A 112 2.81 -18.86 17.10
C SER A 112 3.79 -18.04 16.24
N SER A 113 3.33 -17.61 15.06
CA SER A 113 4.10 -16.74 14.16
C SER A 113 4.45 -15.41 14.81
N PHE A 114 3.48 -14.77 15.47
CA PHE A 114 3.67 -13.50 16.17
C PHE A 114 4.73 -13.62 17.28
N ILE A 115 4.67 -14.69 18.09
CA ILE A 115 5.64 -14.91 19.17
C ILE A 115 7.04 -15.16 18.61
N HIS A 116 7.12 -16.01 17.59
CA HIS A 116 8.38 -16.32 16.93
C HIS A 116 9.03 -15.07 16.36
N ASP A 117 8.26 -14.25 15.64
CA ASP A 117 8.78 -13.12 14.90
C ASP A 117 9.12 -11.90 15.77
N ASN A 118 8.35 -11.65 16.83
CA ASN A 118 8.53 -10.46 17.67
C ASN A 118 9.37 -10.70 18.92
N TYR A 119 9.39 -11.92 19.47
CA TYR A 119 10.10 -12.21 20.72
C TYR A 119 11.24 -13.20 20.53
N LEU A 120 10.98 -14.38 19.95
CA LEU A 120 12.01 -15.43 19.87
C LEU A 120 13.17 -15.04 18.96
N LYS A 121 12.90 -14.43 17.80
CA LYS A 121 13.94 -13.89 16.91
C LYS A 121 14.80 -12.85 17.62
N GLU A 122 14.17 -11.94 18.39
CA GLU A 122 14.86 -10.88 19.11
C GLU A 122 15.73 -11.43 20.24
N ILE A 123 15.20 -12.35 21.05
CA ILE A 123 15.93 -13.01 22.13
C ILE A 123 17.13 -13.77 21.57
N ASN A 124 16.94 -14.54 20.49
CA ASN A 124 18.03 -15.27 19.84
C ASN A 124 19.11 -14.34 19.29
N ARG A 125 18.71 -13.18 18.72
CA ARG A 125 19.65 -12.17 18.24
C ARG A 125 20.50 -11.60 19.39
N LYS A 126 19.86 -11.22 20.50
CA LYS A 126 20.57 -10.70 21.68
C LYS A 126 21.49 -11.75 22.31
N MET A 127 21.03 -12.99 22.42
CA MET A 127 21.82 -14.10 22.96
C MET A 127 23.09 -14.36 22.15
N LYS A 128 23.01 -14.29 20.82
CA LYS A 128 24.19 -14.39 19.94
C LYS A 128 25.15 -13.21 20.12
N GLY A 129 24.62 -11.99 20.25
CA GLY A 129 25.43 -10.79 20.47
C GLY A 129 26.28 -10.86 21.75
N MET A 130 25.67 -11.31 22.86
CA MET A 130 26.39 -11.44 24.15
C MET A 130 27.51 -12.50 24.13
N GLN A 131 27.39 -13.53 23.29
CA GLN A 131 28.44 -14.55 23.15
C GLN A 131 29.67 -14.05 22.36
N ILE A 132 29.54 -12.99 21.58
CA ILE A 132 30.65 -12.39 20.82
C ILE A 132 31.47 -11.45 21.71
N GLU A 133 30.86 -10.72 22.65
CA GLU A 133 31.56 -9.81 23.58
C GLU A 133 32.31 -10.53 24.72
N THR A 134 31.99 -11.78 25.01
CA THR A 134 32.66 -12.53 26.10
C THR A 134 34.01 -13.16 25.67
N GLN A 135 34.35 -13.11 24.38
CA GLN A 135 35.66 -13.51 23.86
C GLN A 135 36.51 -12.29 23.49
N GLU A 136 36.88 -11.44 24.46
CA GLU A 136 38.10 -10.63 24.31
C GLU A 136 39.33 -11.55 24.45
N PRO A 137 40.39 -11.39 23.62
CA PRO A 137 41.52 -12.32 23.65
C PRO A 137 42.33 -12.09 24.93
N VAL A 138 42.50 -13.16 25.71
CA VAL A 138 43.55 -13.28 26.71
C VAL A 138 44.89 -12.93 26.04
N ARG A 139 45.45 -11.76 26.37
CA ARG A 139 46.84 -11.41 26.05
C ARG A 139 47.75 -12.41 26.78
N ASN A 140 48.22 -13.43 26.08
CA ASN A 140 49.38 -14.18 26.51
C ASN A 140 50.63 -13.34 26.25
N GLY A 141 51.20 -12.81 27.33
CA GLY A 141 52.57 -12.30 27.34
C GLY A 141 53.57 -13.46 27.32
N GLY A 142 54.59 -13.32 26.48
CA GLY A 142 55.73 -14.22 26.38
C GLY A 142 56.69 -13.72 25.30
N ASP A 143 57.64 -12.89 25.70
CA ASP A 143 58.72 -12.33 24.87
C ASP A 143 59.68 -13.43 24.34
N VAL A 144 60.23 -13.25 23.14
CA VAL A 144 61.64 -12.88 22.89
C VAL A 144 62.00 -13.04 21.39
N MET A 145 62.52 -11.93 20.87
CA MET A 145 63.30 -11.62 19.66
C MET A 145 64.13 -12.74 18.98
N ASN A 146 64.17 -12.75 17.63
CA ASN A 146 65.41 -12.51 16.85
C ASN A 146 65.18 -12.26 15.34
N GLY A 147 65.86 -11.25 14.78
CA GLY A 147 66.50 -11.24 13.44
C GLY A 147 65.70 -10.99 12.13
N THR A 148 65.76 -9.75 11.61
CA THR A 148 66.22 -9.28 10.26
C THR A 148 66.13 -10.28 9.08
N GLU A 149 65.63 -10.04 7.85
CA GLU A 149 65.57 -8.86 6.94
C GLU A 149 64.70 -9.21 5.69
N GLU A 150 64.17 -8.17 5.00
CA GLU A 150 63.64 -8.11 3.59
C GLU A 150 62.55 -9.10 3.11
N ARG A 151 61.51 -8.76 2.30
CA ARG A 151 61.28 -7.72 1.28
C ARG A 151 59.76 -7.66 0.92
N GLU A 152 59.37 -6.56 0.27
CA GLU A 152 58.09 -6.23 -0.42
C GLU A 152 57.34 -7.42 -1.08
N ILE A 153 56.01 -7.41 -1.23
CA ILE A 153 55.28 -6.77 -2.37
C ILE A 153 53.79 -6.56 -2.05
N ILE A 154 53.37 -5.29 -2.14
CA ILE A 154 52.22 -4.68 -2.85
C ILE A 154 50.93 -5.50 -3.03
N GLY A 155 49.81 -4.93 -2.56
CA GLY A 155 48.45 -5.31 -2.93
C GLY A 155 47.41 -4.27 -2.55
N HIS A 156 47.52 -3.06 -3.11
CA HIS A 156 46.49 -2.02 -3.07
C HIS A 156 45.35 -2.39 -4.03
N ALA A 157 44.10 -2.37 -3.56
CA ALA A 157 42.94 -2.13 -4.42
C ALA A 157 41.83 -1.44 -3.60
N GLN A 158 41.81 -0.12 -3.71
CA GLN A 158 40.65 0.74 -3.44
C GLN A 158 39.66 0.70 -4.62
N GLY A 159 38.39 0.99 -4.30
CA GLY A 159 37.41 1.57 -5.23
C GLY A 159 36.39 0.54 -5.74
N LEU A 160 35.10 0.84 -5.90
CA LEU A 160 34.46 2.13 -6.10
C LEU A 160 32.96 2.03 -5.75
N VAL A 161 32.45 3.09 -5.13
CA VAL A 161 31.05 3.50 -5.14
C VAL A 161 30.74 4.05 -6.53
N SER A 162 29.56 3.78 -7.09
CA SER A 162 28.80 4.76 -7.90
C SER A 162 27.34 4.35 -8.09
N ALA A 163 26.50 5.38 -7.97
CA ALA A 163 25.06 5.43 -8.18
C ALA A 163 24.70 5.73 -9.66
N GLY A 164 23.39 5.70 -9.97
CA GLY A 164 22.76 6.20 -11.20
C GLY A 164 21.58 5.30 -11.59
N GLU A 165 20.33 5.62 -11.27
CA GLU A 165 19.37 6.55 -11.92
C GLU A 165 18.77 6.07 -13.27
N ASP A 166 17.44 6.01 -13.25
CA ASP A 166 16.42 6.34 -14.25
C ASP A 166 16.35 5.66 -15.63
N HIS A 167 15.20 5.01 -15.87
CA HIS A 167 14.53 5.02 -17.18
C HIS A 167 12.99 5.00 -17.05
N ILE A 168 12.36 6.12 -17.41
CA ILE A 168 10.94 6.22 -17.76
C ILE A 168 10.81 5.90 -19.25
N GLY A 169 10.17 4.77 -19.56
CA GLY A 169 9.90 4.31 -20.93
C GLY A 169 8.61 4.90 -21.49
N ASN A 170 8.78 5.72 -22.52
CA ASN A 170 7.77 6.30 -23.42
C ASN A 170 7.03 5.19 -24.21
N MET A 171 5.69 5.20 -24.25
CA MET A 171 4.89 4.35 -25.16
C MET A 171 3.90 5.19 -25.98
N GLY A 172 4.38 5.60 -27.16
CA GLY A 172 3.87 5.15 -28.46
C GLY A 172 2.36 5.22 -28.72
N GLN A 173 1.99 6.18 -29.55
CA GLN A 173 0.68 6.36 -30.17
C GLN A 173 0.19 5.12 -30.94
N ARG A 174 -1.13 4.86 -30.91
CA ARG A 174 -1.82 4.01 -31.90
C ARG A 174 -2.93 4.81 -32.57
N GLU A 175 -2.83 4.92 -33.89
CA GLU A 175 -3.89 5.40 -34.79
C GLU A 175 -5.06 4.40 -34.87
N PRO A 176 -6.29 4.84 -35.21
CA PRO A 176 -7.44 3.97 -35.40
C PRO A 176 -7.52 3.42 -36.84
N ARG A 177 -7.90 2.14 -36.97
CA ARG A 177 -8.33 1.56 -38.24
C ARG A 177 -9.82 1.86 -38.47
N GLN A 178 -10.12 2.05 -39.76
CA GLN A 178 -11.41 2.36 -40.38
C GLN A 178 -12.53 1.37 -40.04
#